data_AF-A0A0M1J3N8-F1
#
_entry.id   AF-A0A0M1J3N8-F1
#
_cell.length_a   1.000
_cell.length_b   1.000
_cell.length_c   1.000
_cell.angle_alpha   90.00
_cell.angle_beta   90.00
_cell.angle_gamma   90.00
#
_symmetry.space_group_name_H-M   'P 1'
#
loop_
_entity.id
_entity.type
_entity.pdbx_description
1 polymer ?
#
loop_
_entity_poly.entity_id
_entity_poly.type
_entity_poly.pdbx_seq_one_letter_code
_entity_poly.pdbx_strand_id
1 'polypeptide(L)'
;CMSTGGRGSQTQGLGFQVLNTDPNVESAGVDTGFAPVPEMLRAPDVAVGNVPNTPGWVQAVPPLALEYADTGQNEKELTDKIKELLQHGTKHIWVVRLNGPRLVEVHEPGKPMYRVFPGEELTAPGILRNPVTVESLYDREAAQAATLRHLLQRHGYESIEDIHAQGEVAGETKGEATILKHLIKQRFGSLPQWAELQIDSAQNTQLEYWAGKIFTATSIEELLTI
;
A
#
# COMPACT_ATOMS: atom_id res chain seq x y z
N CYS A 1 -27.17 16.73 11.31
CA CYS A 1 -26.12 16.49 10.30
C CYS A 1 -26.49 17.24 9.03
N MET A 2 -25.57 18.01 8.45
CA MET A 2 -25.69 18.40 7.04
C MET A 2 -25.06 17.28 6.21
N SER A 3 -25.69 16.91 5.09
CA SER A 3 -25.20 15.86 4.20
C SER A 3 -24.05 16.36 3.33
N THR A 4 -23.03 15.54 3.12
CA THR A 4 -21.94 15.82 2.17
C THR A 4 -22.45 15.83 0.74
N GLY A 5 -22.06 16.84 -0.06
CA GLY A 5 -22.41 16.91 -1.48
C GLY A 5 -21.70 15.85 -2.33
N GLY A 6 -22.20 15.56 -3.53
CA GLY A 6 -21.71 14.44 -4.37
C GLY A 6 -20.21 14.47 -4.69
N ARG A 7 -19.62 15.67 -4.87
CA ARG A 7 -18.17 15.81 -5.07
C ARG A 7 -17.39 15.40 -3.82
N GLY A 8 -17.79 15.92 -2.66
CA GLY A 8 -17.16 15.59 -1.37
C GLY A 8 -17.27 14.10 -1.05
N SER A 9 -18.42 13.48 -1.33
CA SER A 9 -18.62 12.05 -1.12
C SER A 9 -17.68 11.19 -1.98
N GLN A 10 -17.47 11.55 -3.26
CA GLN A 10 -16.48 10.84 -4.08
C GLN A 10 -15.05 11.06 -3.59
N THR A 11 -14.65 12.31 -3.31
CA THR A 11 -13.27 12.59 -2.92
C THR A 11 -12.91 11.97 -1.57
N GLN A 12 -13.83 11.99 -0.59
CA GLN A 12 -13.66 11.29 0.69
C GLN A 12 -13.42 9.79 0.50
N GLY A 13 -14.19 9.13 -0.39
CA GLY A 13 -13.98 7.73 -0.71
C GLY A 13 -12.61 7.44 -1.33
N LEU A 14 -12.11 8.32 -2.21
CA LEU A 14 -10.77 8.20 -2.80
C LEU A 14 -9.66 8.39 -1.75
N GLY A 15 -9.75 9.45 -0.94
CA GLY A 15 -8.77 9.69 0.13
C GLY A 15 -8.73 8.55 1.15
N PHE A 16 -9.89 8.03 1.55
CA PHE A 16 -9.97 6.84 2.39
C PHE A 16 -9.28 5.65 1.75
N GLN A 17 -9.55 5.36 0.47
CA GLN A 17 -8.95 4.24 -0.24
C GLN A 17 -7.42 4.32 -0.26
N VAL A 18 -6.87 5.49 -0.61
CA VAL A 18 -5.43 5.71 -0.68
C VAL A 18 -4.77 5.52 0.68
N LEU A 19 -5.31 6.16 1.73
CA LEU A 19 -4.73 6.12 3.06
C LEU A 19 -4.89 4.75 3.73
N ASN A 20 -6.07 4.13 3.62
CA ASN A 20 -6.37 2.85 4.25
C ASN A 20 -5.52 1.69 3.69
N THR A 21 -5.14 1.77 2.42
CA THR A 21 -4.40 0.69 1.77
C THR A 21 -2.90 0.77 1.98
N ASP A 22 -2.35 1.90 2.46
CA ASP A 22 -0.92 2.05 2.70
C ASP A 22 -0.37 0.88 3.55
N PRO A 23 0.82 0.32 3.23
CA PRO A 23 1.33 -0.87 3.91
C PRO A 23 1.54 -0.73 5.42
N ASN A 24 1.79 0.49 5.93
CA ASN A 24 1.95 0.72 7.37
C ASN A 24 0.62 0.96 8.10
N VAL A 25 -0.50 1.08 7.37
CA VAL A 25 -1.80 1.35 7.97
C VAL A 25 -2.50 0.04 8.34
N GLU A 26 -2.79 -0.08 9.63
CA GLU A 26 -3.55 -1.21 10.21
C GLU A 26 -5.05 -0.98 10.20
N SER A 27 -5.47 0.27 10.45
CA SER A 27 -6.88 0.66 10.52
C SER A 27 -7.07 2.09 10.03
N ALA A 28 -8.10 2.32 9.23
CA ALA A 28 -8.62 3.66 8.94
C ALA A 28 -10.15 3.64 8.94
N GLY A 29 -10.77 4.81 9.03
CA GLY A 29 -12.22 4.95 9.05
C GLY A 29 -12.69 6.25 8.41
N VAL A 30 -13.96 6.26 8.02
CA VAL A 30 -14.68 7.42 7.50
C VAL A 30 -15.62 7.92 8.58
N ASP A 31 -15.69 9.24 8.78
CA ASP A 31 -16.56 9.89 9.78
C ASP A 31 -16.47 9.25 11.18
N THR A 32 -15.28 8.76 11.56
CA THR A 32 -15.09 8.07 12.83
C THR A 32 -15.21 9.04 14.01
N GLY A 33 -16.16 8.79 14.90
CA GLY A 33 -16.39 9.63 16.09
C GLY A 33 -15.34 9.40 17.18
N PHE A 34 -14.45 10.38 17.35
CA PHE A 34 -13.44 10.44 18.40
C PHE A 34 -13.89 11.33 19.55
N ALA A 35 -13.85 10.79 20.76
CA ALA A 35 -14.21 11.45 22.01
C ALA A 35 -13.10 11.24 23.05
N PRO A 36 -11.94 11.91 22.93
CA PRO A 36 -10.81 11.74 23.85
C PRO A 36 -11.10 12.28 25.25
N VAL A 37 -12.07 13.19 25.39
CA VAL A 37 -12.58 13.73 26.66
C VAL A 37 -14.10 13.90 26.58
N PRO A 38 -14.85 13.87 27.71
CA PRO A 38 -16.32 13.83 27.71
C PRO A 38 -17.00 14.98 26.95
N GLU A 39 -16.41 16.17 26.93
CA GLU A 39 -16.97 17.38 26.31
C GLU A 39 -16.59 17.52 24.82
N MET A 40 -15.82 16.58 24.26
CA MET A 40 -15.34 16.62 22.89
C MET A 40 -15.88 15.44 22.09
N LEU A 41 -16.46 15.74 20.93
CA LEU A 41 -16.75 14.75 19.89
C LEU A 41 -16.36 15.34 18.53
N ARG A 42 -15.41 14.70 17.85
CA ARG A 42 -14.99 15.09 16.49
C ARG A 42 -14.99 13.88 15.59
N ALA A 43 -15.48 14.08 14.37
CA ALA A 43 -15.42 13.11 13.29
C ALA A 43 -14.65 13.75 12.14
N PRO A 44 -13.41 13.31 11.88
CA PRO A 44 -12.73 13.61 10.63
C PRO A 44 -13.37 12.88 9.47
N ASP A 45 -13.30 13.48 8.28
CA ASP A 45 -13.82 12.84 7.06
C ASP A 45 -13.13 11.51 6.82
N VAL A 46 -11.82 11.46 7.01
CA VAL A 46 -11.03 10.22 7.04
C VAL A 46 -10.05 10.26 8.20
N ALA A 47 -9.94 9.15 8.93
CA ALA A 47 -9.04 8.97 10.06
C ALA A 47 -8.14 7.76 9.84
N VAL A 48 -6.85 7.90 10.09
CA VAL A 48 -5.85 6.82 9.98
C VAL A 48 -5.28 6.53 11.36
N GLY A 49 -5.37 5.27 11.77
CA GLY A 49 -4.97 4.77 13.08
C GLY A 49 -6.04 5.01 14.16
N ASN A 50 -6.00 4.19 15.22
CA ASN A 50 -6.95 4.24 16.33
C ASN A 50 -8.42 4.08 15.90
N VAL A 51 -8.71 3.25 14.89
CA VAL A 51 -10.09 2.96 14.44
C VAL A 51 -10.43 1.50 14.76
N PRO A 52 -10.80 1.17 16.00
CA PRO A 52 -11.13 -0.20 16.39
C PRO A 52 -12.48 -0.65 15.78
N ASN A 53 -12.59 -1.94 15.46
CA ASN A 53 -13.84 -2.55 15.03
C ASN A 53 -14.73 -2.92 16.24
N THR A 54 -15.16 -1.91 16.99
CA THR A 54 -16.00 -2.07 18.19
C THR A 54 -17.08 -0.98 18.25
N PRO A 55 -18.25 -1.26 18.86
CA PRO A 55 -19.30 -0.24 19.01
C PRO A 55 -18.88 0.96 19.87
N GLY A 56 -19.48 2.12 19.61
CA GLY A 56 -19.32 3.35 20.41
C GLY A 56 -18.29 4.33 19.85
N TRP A 57 -18.10 5.45 20.57
CA TRP A 57 -17.13 6.48 20.20
C TRP A 57 -15.73 6.13 20.69
N VAL A 58 -14.75 6.37 19.84
CA VAL A 58 -13.35 6.04 20.11
C VAL A 58 -12.80 6.99 21.17
N GLN A 59 -12.35 6.45 22.30
CA GLN A 59 -11.75 7.21 23.41
C GLN A 59 -10.27 7.54 23.13
N ALA A 60 -9.99 8.11 21.97
CA ALA A 60 -8.65 8.48 21.50
C ALA A 60 -8.76 9.59 20.45
N VAL A 61 -7.67 9.89 19.75
CA VAL A 61 -7.64 10.67 18.51
C VAL A 61 -6.85 9.92 17.43
N PRO A 62 -7.10 10.13 16.13
CA PRO A 62 -6.32 9.49 15.10
C PRO A 62 -4.93 10.16 14.99
N PRO A 63 -3.85 9.39 14.79
CA PRO A 63 -2.53 9.93 14.46
C PRO A 63 -2.52 10.86 13.23
N LEU A 64 -3.30 10.52 12.21
CA LEU A 64 -3.50 11.33 11.00
C LEU A 64 -5.00 11.49 10.72
N ALA A 65 -5.45 12.73 10.56
CA ALA A 65 -6.80 13.08 10.14
C ALA A 65 -6.76 13.79 8.78
N LEU A 66 -7.75 13.53 7.95
CA LEU A 66 -7.96 14.17 6.65
C LEU A 66 -9.36 14.78 6.62
N GLU A 67 -9.43 16.03 6.16
CA GLU A 67 -10.64 16.84 6.01
C GLU A 67 -10.73 17.34 4.56
N TYR A 68 -11.94 17.45 4.05
CA TYR A 68 -12.25 18.01 2.75
C TYR A 68 -13.05 19.31 2.92
N ALA A 69 -12.48 20.43 2.49
CA ALA A 69 -13.14 21.73 2.50
C ALA A 69 -13.55 22.13 1.08
N ASP A 70 -14.86 22.25 0.83
CA ASP A 70 -15.42 22.79 -0.42
C ASP A 70 -16.23 24.08 -0.14
N THR A 71 -16.95 24.54 -1.14
CA THR A 71 -17.82 25.72 -1.11
C THR A 71 -18.86 25.60 0.01
N GLY A 72 -18.92 26.60 0.88
CA GLY A 72 -19.82 26.61 2.04
C GLY A 72 -19.23 26.00 3.32
N GLN A 73 -17.95 25.62 3.32
CA GLN A 73 -17.25 25.17 4.51
C GLN A 73 -17.30 26.22 5.64
N ASN A 74 -17.65 25.77 6.85
CA ASN A 74 -17.53 26.58 8.05
C ASN A 74 -16.06 26.58 8.53
N GLU A 75 -15.32 27.62 8.15
CA GLU A 75 -13.89 27.75 8.49
C GLU A 75 -13.64 27.86 10.00
N LYS A 76 -14.56 28.46 10.75
CA LYS A 76 -14.41 28.58 12.21
C LYS A 76 -14.49 27.20 12.86
N GLU A 77 -15.50 26.41 12.50
CA GLU A 77 -15.67 25.05 13.02
C GLU A 77 -14.52 24.12 12.60
N LEU A 78 -14.04 24.25 11.37
CA LEU A 78 -12.85 23.53 10.90
C LEU A 78 -11.60 23.92 11.72
N THR A 79 -11.40 25.20 11.98
CA THR A 79 -10.29 25.70 12.81
C THR A 79 -10.37 25.17 14.25
N ASP A 80 -11.57 25.20 14.84
CA ASP A 80 -11.83 24.67 16.19
C ASP A 80 -11.52 23.16 16.24
N LYS A 81 -11.98 22.39 15.23
CA LYS A 81 -11.69 20.94 15.09
C LYS A 81 -10.18 20.67 14.99
N ILE A 82 -9.47 21.38 14.11
CA ILE A 82 -8.01 21.21 13.92
C ILE A 82 -7.29 21.43 15.24
N LYS A 83 -7.60 22.53 15.94
CA LYS A 83 -6.97 22.88 17.22
C LYS A 83 -7.17 21.79 18.26
N GLU A 84 -8.39 21.33 18.44
CA GLU A 84 -8.70 20.34 19.47
C GLU A 84 -8.06 18.97 19.19
N LEU A 85 -8.07 18.49 17.95
CA LEU A 85 -7.43 17.23 17.57
C LEU A 85 -5.91 17.28 17.81
N LEU A 86 -5.25 18.36 17.39
CA LEU A 86 -3.81 18.54 17.64
C LEU A 86 -3.49 18.63 19.14
N GLN A 87 -4.32 19.32 19.93
CA GLN A 87 -4.16 19.42 21.38
C GLN A 87 -4.26 18.07 22.10
N HIS A 88 -5.01 17.12 21.55
CA HIS A 88 -5.22 15.79 22.13
C HIS A 88 -4.32 14.70 21.52
N GLY A 89 -3.37 15.07 20.65
CA GLY A 89 -2.30 14.17 20.22
C GLY A 89 -2.34 13.72 18.76
N THR A 90 -3.25 14.23 17.93
CA THR A 90 -3.16 14.05 16.48
C THR A 90 -1.86 14.67 15.97
N LYS A 91 -1.09 13.92 15.17
CA LYS A 91 0.23 14.34 14.69
C LYS A 91 0.16 15.13 13.39
N HIS A 92 -0.77 14.75 12.51
CA HIS A 92 -0.99 15.39 11.23
C HIS A 92 -2.47 15.59 10.97
N ILE A 93 -2.85 16.79 10.51
CA ILE A 93 -4.16 17.04 9.94
C ILE A 93 -3.96 17.61 8.54
N TRP A 94 -4.53 16.94 7.54
CA TRP A 94 -4.50 17.37 6.15
C TRP A 94 -5.87 17.91 5.77
N VAL A 95 -5.90 19.14 5.27
CA VAL A 95 -7.14 19.77 4.77
C VAL A 95 -7.04 19.92 3.27
N VAL A 96 -7.79 19.12 2.53
CA VAL A 96 -7.88 19.21 1.07
C VAL A 96 -8.82 20.34 0.70
N ARG A 97 -8.27 21.39 0.09
CA ARG A 97 -9.05 22.51 -0.44
C ARG A 97 -9.56 22.16 -1.83
N LEU A 98 -10.87 21.91 -1.94
CA LEU A 98 -11.56 21.59 -3.20
C LEU A 98 -12.09 22.85 -3.91
N ASN A 99 -12.13 23.98 -3.20
CA ASN A 99 -12.51 25.29 -3.71
C ASN A 99 -11.27 26.12 -4.10
N GLY A 100 -11.36 26.86 -5.22
CA GLY A 100 -10.21 27.61 -5.72
C GLY A 100 -9.07 26.70 -6.19
N PRO A 101 -7.79 27.13 -6.04
CA PRO A 101 -6.64 26.28 -6.37
C PRO A 101 -6.66 25.01 -5.52
N ARG A 102 -6.54 23.84 -6.18
CA ARG A 102 -6.39 22.56 -5.49
C ARG A 102 -5.07 22.58 -4.72
N LEU A 103 -5.14 22.29 -3.43
CA LEU A 103 -3.99 22.17 -2.55
C LEU A 103 -4.39 21.42 -1.28
N VAL A 104 -3.39 21.04 -0.50
CA VAL A 104 -3.58 20.52 0.85
C VAL A 104 -2.90 21.45 1.86
N GLU A 105 -3.64 21.87 2.88
CA GLU A 105 -3.07 22.54 4.04
C GLU A 105 -2.66 21.47 5.06
N VAL A 106 -1.41 21.54 5.51
CA VAL A 106 -0.86 20.60 6.49
C VAL A 106 -0.72 21.30 7.83
N HIS A 107 -1.35 20.71 8.84
CA HIS A 107 -1.31 21.18 10.21
C HIS A 107 -0.62 20.13 11.10
N GLU A 108 0.32 20.59 11.90
CA GLU A 108 1.11 19.78 12.82
C GLU A 108 1.23 20.48 14.19
N PRO A 109 1.40 19.74 15.30
CA PRO A 109 1.55 20.34 16.62
C PRO A 109 2.75 21.29 16.69
N GLY A 110 2.51 22.52 17.14
CA GLY A 110 3.58 23.50 17.39
C GLY A 110 4.26 24.07 16.15
N LYS A 111 3.80 23.74 14.93
CA LYS A 111 4.34 24.26 13.67
C LYS A 111 3.34 25.19 12.98
N PRO A 112 3.81 26.19 12.21
CA PRO A 112 2.93 26.95 11.34
C PRO A 112 2.36 26.04 10.23
N MET A 113 1.11 26.29 9.85
CA MET A 113 0.51 25.62 8.69
C MET A 113 1.30 25.95 7.42
N TYR A 114 1.45 24.96 6.55
CA TYR A 114 2.00 25.14 5.21
C TYR A 114 1.13 24.44 4.17
N ARG A 115 1.34 24.82 2.90
CA ARG A 115 0.55 24.34 1.75
C ARG A 115 1.39 23.42 0.89
N VAL A 116 0.74 22.38 0.39
CA VAL A 116 1.28 21.42 -0.57
C VAL A 116 0.40 21.47 -1.81
N PHE A 117 1.02 21.64 -2.97
CA PHE A 117 0.36 21.90 -4.24
C PHE A 117 0.35 20.64 -5.14
N PRO A 118 -0.49 20.61 -6.19
CA PRO A 118 -0.47 19.56 -7.19
C PRO A 118 0.95 19.35 -7.75
N GLY A 119 1.36 18.09 -7.89
CA GLY A 119 2.72 17.67 -8.23
C GLY A 119 3.66 17.49 -7.04
N GLU A 120 3.25 17.90 -5.84
CA GLU A 120 4.00 17.70 -4.60
C GLU A 120 3.40 16.56 -3.77
N GLU A 121 4.20 16.09 -2.80
CA GLU A 121 3.87 14.94 -1.97
C GLU A 121 3.70 15.31 -0.49
N LEU A 122 2.74 14.67 0.13
CA LEU A 122 2.47 14.69 1.56
C LEU A 122 3.14 13.49 2.22
N THR A 123 3.73 13.68 3.40
CA THR A 123 4.32 12.61 4.20
C THR A 123 3.78 12.65 5.62
N ALA A 124 3.65 11.47 6.23
CA ALA A 124 3.27 11.31 7.65
C ALA A 124 4.18 10.25 8.29
N PRO A 125 5.42 10.62 8.66
CA PRO A 125 6.43 9.68 9.14
C PRO A 125 5.95 8.85 10.34
N GLY A 126 6.14 7.54 10.27
CA GLY A 126 5.70 6.61 11.30
C GLY A 126 4.19 6.35 11.34
N ILE A 127 3.44 6.86 10.35
CA ILE A 127 2.01 6.56 10.13
C ILE A 127 1.84 5.91 8.76
N LEU A 128 2.35 6.56 7.71
CA LEU A 128 2.32 6.05 6.33
C LEU A 128 3.71 5.54 5.94
N ARG A 129 3.77 4.48 5.14
CA ARG A 129 5.01 4.02 4.48
C ARG A 129 5.33 4.93 3.30
N ASN A 130 4.33 5.21 2.47
CA ASN A 130 4.55 5.91 1.22
C ASN A 130 4.13 7.38 1.29
N PRO A 131 4.81 8.27 0.55
CA PRO A 131 4.29 9.59 0.26
C PRO A 131 2.97 9.52 -0.53
N VAL A 132 2.12 10.53 -0.33
CA VAL A 132 0.81 10.69 -0.95
C VAL A 132 0.82 11.95 -1.80
N THR A 133 0.64 11.85 -3.11
CA THR A 133 0.52 13.03 -3.97
C THR A 133 -0.78 13.77 -3.69
N VAL A 134 -0.77 15.10 -3.83
CA VAL A 134 -1.97 15.92 -3.62
C VAL A 134 -3.15 15.46 -4.49
N GLU A 135 -2.87 15.10 -5.74
CA GLU A 135 -3.85 14.60 -6.71
C GLU A 135 -4.53 13.32 -6.24
N SER A 136 -3.80 12.39 -5.62
CA SER A 136 -4.37 11.10 -5.19
C SER A 136 -5.50 11.24 -4.17
N LEU A 137 -5.66 12.42 -3.55
CA LEU A 137 -6.74 12.68 -2.59
C LEU A 137 -8.04 13.15 -3.26
N TYR A 138 -8.06 13.45 -4.56
CA TYR A 138 -9.30 13.89 -5.25
C TYR A 138 -9.43 13.42 -6.70
N ASP A 139 -8.34 13.05 -7.36
CA ASP A 139 -8.33 12.50 -8.71
C ASP A 139 -8.38 10.97 -8.66
N ARG A 140 -9.26 10.39 -9.48
CA ARG A 140 -9.52 8.96 -9.45
C ARG A 140 -8.34 8.14 -9.96
N GLU A 141 -7.68 8.58 -11.02
CA GLU A 141 -6.59 7.83 -11.64
C GLU A 141 -5.38 7.84 -10.70
N ALA A 142 -5.04 9.01 -10.16
CA ALA A 142 -3.98 9.13 -9.16
C ALA A 142 -4.26 8.30 -7.89
N ALA A 143 -5.50 8.31 -7.39
CA ALA A 143 -5.90 7.50 -6.24
C ALA A 143 -5.77 5.99 -6.51
N GLN A 144 -6.21 5.53 -7.68
CA GLN A 144 -6.13 4.13 -8.08
C GLN A 144 -4.68 3.67 -8.27
N ALA A 145 -3.83 4.51 -8.87
CA ALA A 145 -2.41 4.22 -9.02
C ALA A 145 -1.72 4.08 -7.65
N ALA A 146 -1.98 5.01 -6.71
CA ALA A 146 -1.45 4.92 -5.35
C ALA A 146 -1.94 3.65 -4.63
N THR A 147 -3.25 3.36 -4.72
CA THR A 147 -3.86 2.17 -4.13
C THR A 147 -3.22 0.89 -4.66
N LEU A 148 -3.06 0.77 -5.99
CA LEU A 148 -2.45 -0.39 -6.62
C LEU A 148 -1.03 -0.62 -6.09
N ARG A 149 -0.19 0.43 -6.05
CA ARG A 149 1.15 0.36 -5.47
C ARG A 149 1.11 -0.15 -4.02
N HIS A 150 0.21 0.38 -3.19
CA HIS A 150 0.11 -0.05 -1.80
C HIS A 150 -0.27 -1.52 -1.66
N LEU A 151 -1.25 -1.98 -2.45
CA LEU A 151 -1.66 -3.38 -2.43
C LEU A 151 -0.53 -4.32 -2.89
N LEU A 152 0.23 -3.95 -3.92
CA LEU A 152 1.40 -4.70 -4.36
C LEU A 152 2.42 -4.83 -3.22
N GLN A 153 2.74 -3.73 -2.55
CA GLN A 153 3.71 -3.71 -1.45
C GLN A 153 3.24 -4.53 -0.24
N ARG A 154 1.94 -4.58 0.04
CA ARG A 154 1.36 -5.46 1.06
C ARG A 154 1.51 -6.95 0.72
N HIS A 155 1.60 -7.27 -0.57
CA HIS A 155 1.86 -8.61 -1.08
C HIS A 155 3.36 -8.89 -1.31
N GLY A 156 4.26 -7.98 -0.93
CA GLY A 156 5.70 -8.15 -1.05
C GLY A 156 6.28 -7.79 -2.41
N TYR A 157 5.52 -7.09 -3.25
CA TYR A 157 5.97 -6.59 -4.55
C TYR A 157 6.10 -5.08 -4.55
N GLU A 158 7.21 -4.53 -5.04
CA GLU A 158 7.35 -3.06 -5.10
C GLU A 158 6.57 -2.43 -6.27
N SER A 159 6.40 -3.17 -7.37
CA SER A 159 5.66 -2.71 -8.54
C SER A 159 5.17 -3.87 -9.43
N ILE A 160 4.46 -3.55 -10.52
CA ILE A 160 4.09 -4.55 -11.54
C ILE A 160 5.35 -5.09 -12.24
N GLU A 161 6.34 -4.23 -12.48
CA GLU A 161 7.61 -4.62 -13.10
C GLU A 161 8.36 -5.64 -12.24
N ASP A 162 8.30 -5.50 -10.91
CA ASP A 162 8.84 -6.48 -9.97
C ASP A 162 8.12 -7.84 -10.09
N ILE A 163 6.78 -7.84 -10.20
CA ILE A 163 6.01 -9.07 -10.48
C ILE A 163 6.46 -9.71 -11.80
N HIS A 164 6.61 -8.92 -12.87
CA HIS A 164 7.02 -9.43 -14.16
C HIS A 164 8.43 -10.02 -14.12
N ALA A 165 9.39 -9.32 -13.50
CA ALA A 165 10.76 -9.79 -13.36
C ALA A 165 10.84 -11.10 -12.58
N GLN A 166 10.12 -11.22 -11.46
CA GLN A 166 10.05 -12.47 -10.69
C GLN A 166 9.39 -13.60 -11.49
N GLY A 167 8.33 -13.27 -12.25
CA GLY A 167 7.64 -14.21 -13.12
C GLY A 167 8.51 -14.74 -14.26
N GLU A 168 9.35 -13.89 -14.85
CA GLU A 168 10.29 -14.25 -15.91
C GLU A 168 11.34 -15.25 -15.38
N VAL A 169 11.99 -14.93 -14.26
CA VAL A 169 12.99 -15.82 -13.63
C VAL A 169 12.37 -17.18 -13.25
N ALA A 170 11.16 -17.17 -12.69
CA ALA A 170 10.45 -18.41 -12.35
C ALA A 170 10.08 -19.22 -13.61
N GLY A 171 9.69 -18.53 -14.69
CA GLY A 171 9.37 -19.12 -15.99
C GLY A 171 10.58 -19.78 -16.64
N GLU A 172 11.72 -19.10 -16.66
CA GLU A 172 12.99 -19.60 -17.18
C GLU A 172 13.45 -20.85 -16.43
N THR A 173 13.50 -20.76 -15.09
CA THR A 173 13.88 -21.90 -14.22
C THR A 173 12.99 -23.12 -14.47
N LYS A 174 11.67 -22.92 -14.55
CA LYS A 174 10.71 -24.00 -14.85
C LYS A 174 10.89 -24.56 -16.26
N GLY A 175 11.20 -23.70 -17.23
CA GLY A 175 11.49 -24.09 -18.60
C GLY A 175 12.73 -24.98 -18.68
N GLU A 176 13.83 -24.56 -18.06
CA GLU A 176 15.07 -25.34 -18.00
C GLU A 176 14.88 -26.68 -17.30
N ALA A 177 14.19 -26.71 -16.15
CA ALA A 177 13.86 -27.95 -15.46
C ALA A 177 13.07 -28.90 -16.37
N THR A 178 12.10 -28.37 -17.11
CA THR A 178 11.28 -29.16 -18.05
C THR A 178 12.13 -29.75 -19.17
N ILE A 179 13.03 -28.96 -19.77
CA ILE A 179 13.92 -29.42 -20.83
C ILE A 179 14.95 -30.42 -20.30
N LEU A 180 15.55 -30.18 -19.14
CA LEU A 180 16.50 -31.09 -18.52
C LEU A 180 15.85 -32.45 -18.23
N LYS A 181 14.63 -32.47 -17.68
CA LYS A 181 13.86 -33.71 -17.48
C LYS A 181 13.61 -34.44 -18.80
N HIS A 182 13.33 -33.72 -19.89
CA HIS A 182 13.16 -34.31 -21.21
C HIS A 182 14.46 -34.94 -21.73
N LEU A 183 15.59 -34.22 -21.62
CA LEU A 183 16.90 -34.70 -22.05
C LEU A 183 17.36 -35.93 -21.25
N ILE A 184 17.14 -35.93 -19.93
CA ILE A 184 17.44 -37.08 -19.08
C ILE A 184 16.65 -38.31 -19.53
N LYS A 185 15.35 -38.15 -19.81
CA LYS A 185 14.51 -39.26 -20.32
C LYS A 185 15.01 -39.77 -21.67
N GLN A 186 15.42 -38.89 -22.57
CA GLN A 186 15.98 -39.29 -23.86
C GLN A 186 17.31 -40.05 -23.73
N ARG A 187 18.16 -39.65 -22.78
CA ARG A 187 19.52 -40.21 -22.63
C ARG A 187 19.57 -41.46 -21.76
N PHE A 188 18.86 -41.46 -20.65
CA PHE A 188 18.93 -42.50 -19.61
C PHE A 188 17.65 -43.34 -19.51
N GLY A 189 16.62 -43.03 -20.32
CA GLY A 189 15.35 -43.77 -20.37
C GLY A 189 14.33 -43.24 -19.36
N SER A 190 14.14 -43.93 -18.25
CA SER A 190 13.20 -43.48 -17.20
C SER A 190 13.83 -42.38 -16.34
N LEU A 191 13.06 -41.37 -15.97
CA LEU A 191 13.43 -40.40 -14.93
C LEU A 191 12.89 -40.89 -13.58
N PRO A 192 13.74 -41.32 -12.62
CA PRO A 192 13.29 -41.71 -11.30
C PRO A 192 12.63 -40.54 -10.55
N GLN A 193 11.69 -40.85 -9.67
CA GLN A 193 10.94 -39.82 -8.92
C GLN A 193 11.85 -38.92 -8.07
N TRP A 194 12.91 -39.48 -7.48
CA TRP A 194 13.86 -38.70 -6.69
C TRP A 194 14.57 -37.62 -7.54
N ALA A 195 14.90 -37.96 -8.79
CA ALA A 195 15.59 -37.06 -9.72
C ALA A 195 14.64 -35.95 -10.19
N GLU A 196 13.38 -36.29 -10.45
CA GLU A 196 12.34 -35.30 -10.78
C GLU A 196 12.14 -34.29 -9.66
N LEU A 197 12.00 -34.75 -8.41
CA LEU A 197 11.88 -33.86 -7.25
C LEU A 197 13.12 -32.97 -7.04
N GLN A 198 14.31 -33.53 -7.27
CA GLN A 198 15.55 -32.77 -7.16
C GLN A 198 15.63 -31.69 -8.24
N ILE A 199 15.24 -31.98 -9.48
CA ILE A 199 15.21 -31.02 -10.58
C ILE A 199 14.15 -29.94 -10.36
N ASP A 200 12.95 -30.31 -9.89
CA ASP A 200 11.84 -29.37 -9.66
C ASP A 200 12.10 -28.39 -8.51
N SER A 201 13.04 -28.71 -7.61
CA SER A 201 13.44 -27.85 -6.48
C SER A 201 14.79 -27.15 -6.69
N ALA A 202 15.46 -27.41 -7.82
CA ALA A 202 16.77 -26.87 -8.11
C ALA A 202 16.73 -25.39 -8.46
N GLN A 203 17.79 -24.68 -8.10
CA GLN A 203 18.02 -23.31 -8.58
C GLN A 203 18.46 -23.35 -10.05
N ASN A 204 18.20 -22.26 -10.78
CA ASN A 204 18.60 -22.11 -12.18
C ASN A 204 20.09 -22.45 -12.42
N THR A 205 21.01 -22.00 -11.56
CA THR A 205 22.44 -22.33 -11.68
C THR A 205 22.77 -23.81 -11.58
N GLN A 206 21.99 -24.59 -10.81
CA GLN A 206 22.14 -26.04 -10.73
C GLN A 206 21.62 -26.72 -12.00
N LEU A 207 20.48 -26.23 -12.53
CA LEU A 207 19.90 -26.72 -13.78
C LEU A 207 20.84 -26.48 -14.97
N GLU A 208 21.43 -25.29 -15.08
CA GLU A 208 22.44 -24.96 -16.10
C GLU A 208 23.66 -25.87 -16.01
N TYR A 209 24.16 -26.10 -14.79
CA TYR A 209 25.32 -26.97 -14.57
C TYR A 209 25.03 -28.42 -14.98
N TRP A 210 23.88 -28.97 -14.59
CA TRP A 210 23.47 -30.31 -15.00
C TRP A 210 23.21 -30.38 -16.50
N ALA A 211 22.59 -29.36 -17.10
CA ALA A 211 22.41 -29.27 -18.54
C ALA A 211 23.75 -29.28 -19.28
N GLY A 212 24.79 -28.60 -18.77
CA GLY A 212 26.14 -28.64 -19.35
C GLY A 212 26.81 -30.02 -19.29
N LYS A 213 26.47 -30.83 -18.28
CA LYS A 213 26.99 -32.20 -18.10
C LYS A 213 26.16 -33.28 -18.78
N ILE A 214 25.00 -32.92 -19.37
CA ILE A 214 24.03 -33.87 -19.90
C ILE A 214 24.58 -34.75 -21.01
N PHE A 215 25.69 -34.42 -21.65
CA PHE A 215 26.29 -35.24 -22.71
C PHE A 215 27.52 -36.04 -22.27
N THR A 216 28.05 -35.78 -21.07
CA THR A 216 29.27 -36.43 -20.56
C THR A 216 29.02 -37.37 -19.40
N ALA A 217 28.06 -37.07 -18.51
CA ALA A 217 27.75 -37.91 -17.35
C ALA A 217 27.37 -39.35 -17.74
N THR A 218 27.77 -40.38 -17.01
CA THR A 218 27.48 -41.77 -17.37
C THR A 218 26.22 -42.33 -16.71
N SER A 219 25.67 -41.62 -15.73
CA SER A 219 24.45 -41.98 -14.98
C SER A 219 23.67 -40.74 -14.53
N ILE A 220 22.43 -40.92 -14.08
CA ILE A 220 21.61 -39.83 -13.51
C ILE A 220 22.21 -39.36 -12.18
N GLU A 221 22.74 -40.29 -11.39
CA GLU A 221 23.43 -40.02 -10.13
C GLU A 221 24.66 -39.13 -10.33
N GLU A 222 25.49 -39.42 -11.34
CA GLU A 222 26.63 -38.58 -11.70
C GLU A 222 26.21 -37.21 -12.26
N LEU A 223 25.11 -37.18 -13.01
CA LEU A 223 24.59 -35.93 -13.56
C LEU A 223 24.14 -34.98 -12.44
N LEU A 224 23.35 -35.48 -11.49
CA LEU A 224 22.67 -34.70 -10.45
C LEU A 224 23.50 -34.53 -9.17
N THR A 225 24.78 -34.90 -9.18
CA THR A 225 25.70 -34.52 -8.10
C THR A 225 25.90 -33.00 -8.05
N ILE A 226 25.95 -32.47 -6.83
CA ILE A 226 26.22 -31.05 -6.51
C ILE A 226 27.65 -30.71 -6.93
#